data_AF-A0AAV1I6F2-F1
#
_entry.id   AF-A0AAV1I6F2-F1
#
_cell.length_a   1.000
_cell.length_b   1.000
_cell.length_c   1.000
_cell.angle_alpha   90.00
_cell.angle_beta   90.00
_cell.angle_gamma   90.00
#
_symmetry.space_group_name_H-M   'P 1'
#
loop_
_entity.id
_entity.type
_entity.pdbx_description
1 polymer ?
#
loop_
_entity_poly.entity_id
_entity_poly.type
_entity_poly.pdbx_seq_one_letter_code
_entity_poly.pdbx_strand_id
1 'polypeptide(L)'
;MSELSLPQLYRHILHAARKFPSIKRDSVVQEIKAEFTANKGLTAAKEIQEKRQLAVSSLRQLEEYIGVSLDNSAEQSQIFLRGPANTST
;
A
#
# COMPACT_ATOMS: atom_id res chain seq x y z
N MET A 1 6.16 6.98 -18.57
CA MET A 1 5.61 6.03 -17.58
C MET A 1 4.99 4.89 -18.35
N SER A 2 5.59 3.70 -18.31
CA SER A 2 5.09 2.53 -19.04
C SER A 2 3.69 2.17 -18.52
N GLU A 3 2.70 2.07 -19.40
CA GLU A 3 1.37 1.60 -19.01
C GLU A 3 1.48 0.15 -18.51
N LEU A 4 1.27 -0.06 -17.20
CA LEU A 4 1.21 -1.41 -16.64
C LEU A 4 -0.03 -2.12 -17.21
N SER A 5 0.16 -3.35 -17.70
CA SER A 5 -0.95 -4.24 -18.02
C SER A 5 -1.74 -4.60 -16.76
N LEU A 6 -3.03 -4.95 -16.89
CA LEU A 6 -3.88 -5.33 -15.75
C LEU A 6 -3.26 -6.42 -14.85
N PRO A 7 -2.63 -7.49 -15.38
CA PRO A 7 -1.95 -8.49 -14.55
C PRO A 7 -0.73 -7.94 -13.80
N GLN A 8 0.01 -7.01 -14.41
CA GLN A 8 1.13 -6.35 -13.74
C GLN A 8 0.65 -5.43 -12.62
N LEU A 9 -0.38 -4.62 -12.89
CA LEU A 9 -1.01 -3.74 -11.89
C LEU A 9 -1.51 -4.54 -10.68
N TYR A 10 -2.21 -5.65 -10.93
CA TYR A 10 -2.68 -6.56 -9.87
C TYR A 10 -1.54 -7.10 -9.00
N ARG A 11 -0.44 -7.56 -9.61
CA ARG A 11 0.73 -8.06 -8.86
C ARG A 11 1.39 -6.97 -8.02
N HIS A 12 1.50 -5.76 -8.57
CA HIS A 12 2.05 -4.61 -7.85
C HIS A 12 1.20 -4.25 -6.63
N ILE A 13 -0.12 -4.16 -6.80
CA ILE A 13 -1.06 -3.88 -5.70
C ILE A 13 -0.97 -4.96 -4.62
N LEU A 14 -0.95 -6.25 -4.99
CA LEU A 14 -0.80 -7.33 -4.02
C LEU A 14 0.54 -7.26 -3.27
N HIS A 15 1.62 -6.92 -3.96
CA HIS A 15 2.93 -6.77 -3.34
C HIS A 15 2.94 -5.61 -2.34
N ALA A 16 2.38 -4.47 -2.72
CA ALA A 16 2.25 -3.31 -1.83
C ALA A 16 1.37 -3.65 -0.62
N ALA A 17 0.17 -4.19 -0.85
CA ALA A 17 -0.75 -4.58 0.23
C ALA A 17 -0.11 -5.57 1.22
N ARG A 18 0.72 -6.51 0.76
CA ARG A 18 1.44 -7.45 1.64
C ARG A 18 2.53 -6.81 2.49
N LYS A 19 3.07 -5.66 2.08
CA LYS A 19 4.07 -4.91 2.84
C LYS A 19 3.44 -3.91 3.82
N PHE A 20 2.13 -3.72 3.76
CA PHE A 20 1.43 -2.80 4.63
C PHE A 20 1.50 -3.28 6.11
N PRO A 21 2.11 -2.48 7.02
CA PRO A 21 2.29 -2.88 8.41
C PRO A 21 1.00 -2.65 9.22
N SER A 22 -0.03 -3.45 8.93
CA SER A 22 -1.33 -3.39 9.62
C SER A 22 -1.83 -4.77 10.00
N ILE A 23 -2.50 -4.88 11.15
CA ILE A 23 -3.22 -6.11 11.53
C ILE A 23 -4.31 -6.49 10.53
N LYS A 24 -4.82 -5.51 9.76
CA LYS A 24 -5.83 -5.71 8.71
C LYS A 24 -5.23 -6.06 7.34
N ARG A 25 -3.90 -6.22 7.24
CA ARG A 25 -3.20 -6.52 5.98
C ARG A 25 -3.85 -7.68 5.21
N ASP A 26 -4.12 -8.78 5.90
CA ASP A 26 -4.65 -9.97 5.25
C ASP A 26 -6.09 -9.75 4.75
N SER A 27 -6.91 -9.01 5.50
CA SER A 27 -8.25 -8.58 5.04
C SER A 27 -8.16 -7.69 3.79
N VAL A 28 -7.27 -6.69 3.78
CA VAL A 28 -7.05 -5.81 2.62
C VAL A 28 -6.63 -6.61 1.40
N VAL A 29 -5.71 -7.57 1.56
CA VAL A 29 -5.29 -8.45 0.46
C VAL A 29 -6.45 -9.30 -0.08
N GLN A 30 -7.32 -9.80 0.79
CA GLN A 30 -8.49 -10.59 0.37
C GLN A 30 -9.53 -9.73 -0.35
N GLU A 31 -9.79 -8.51 0.14
CA GLU A 31 -10.69 -7.56 -0.51
C GLU A 31 -10.22 -7.20 -1.92
N ILE A 32 -8.93 -6.90 -2.09
CA ILE A 32 -8.34 -6.62 -3.41
C ILE A 32 -8.54 -7.82 -4.35
N LYS A 33 -8.29 -9.04 -3.89
CA LYS A 33 -8.51 -10.25 -4.72
C LYS A 33 -9.97 -10.43 -5.10
N ALA A 34 -10.89 -10.20 -4.16
CA ALA A 34 -12.32 -10.32 -4.38
C ALA A 34 -12.79 -9.31 -5.43
N GLU A 35 -12.35 -8.04 -5.34
CA GLU A 35 -12.70 -7.02 -6.32
C GLU A 35 -12.18 -7.33 -7.72
N PHE A 36 -10.91 -7.75 -7.85
CA PHE A 36 -10.37 -8.12 -9.17
C PHE A 36 -11.08 -9.34 -9.77
N THR A 37 -11.52 -10.28 -8.93
CA THR A 37 -12.27 -11.46 -9.37
C THR A 37 -13.69 -11.10 -9.78
N ALA A 38 -14.38 -10.26 -9.00
CA ALA A 38 -15.74 -9.80 -9.28
C ALA A 38 -15.81 -8.99 -10.59
N ASN A 39 -14.77 -8.22 -10.89
CA ASN A 39 -14.69 -7.41 -12.10
C ASN A 39 -14.10 -8.14 -13.32
N LYS A 40 -13.77 -9.45 -13.20
CA LYS A 40 -13.16 -10.23 -14.29
C LYS A 40 -14.05 -10.34 -15.53
N GLY A 41 -15.37 -10.24 -15.35
CA GLY A 41 -16.36 -10.31 -16.42
C GLY A 41 -16.70 -8.96 -17.07
N LEU A 42 -16.08 -7.85 -16.63
CA LEU A 42 -16.34 -6.54 -17.23
C LEU A 42 -15.83 -6.50 -18.67
N THR A 43 -16.72 -6.17 -19.60
CA THR A 43 -16.43 -6.02 -21.03
C THR A 43 -16.57 -4.58 -21.51
N ALA A 44 -17.22 -3.72 -20.73
CA ALA A 44 -17.36 -2.30 -21.03
C ALA A 44 -16.04 -1.57 -20.83
N ALA A 45 -15.47 -1.04 -21.92
CA ALA A 45 -14.17 -0.35 -21.90
C ALA A 45 -14.12 0.83 -20.91
N LYS A 46 -15.23 1.55 -20.75
CA LYS A 46 -15.34 2.67 -19.81
C LYS A 46 -15.22 2.21 -18.35
N GLU A 47 -15.92 1.13 -17.99
CA GLU A 47 -15.89 0.58 -16.63
C GLU A 47 -14.51 0.00 -16.30
N ILE A 48 -13.87 -0.68 -17.27
CA ILE A 48 -12.50 -1.17 -17.12
C ILE A 48 -11.53 0.00 -16.86
N GLN A 49 -11.68 1.10 -17.59
CA GLN A 49 -10.84 2.28 -17.41
C GLN A 49 -11.05 2.93 -16.03
N GLU A 50 -12.30 3.07 -15.59
CA GLU A 50 -12.63 3.61 -14.26
C GLU A 50 -12.04 2.74 -13.15
N LYS A 51 -12.23 1.42 -13.22
CA LYS A 51 -11.64 0.47 -12.26
C LYS A 51 -10.12 0.49 -12.29
N ARG A 52 -9.51 0.64 -13.46
CA ARG A 52 -8.06 0.79 -13.60
C ARG A 52 -7.56 2.06 -12.92
N GLN A 53 -8.22 3.20 -13.14
CA GLN A 53 -7.83 4.47 -12.52
C GLN A 53 -7.92 4.40 -10.99
N LEU A 54 -8.99 3.78 -10.48
CA LEU A 54 -9.14 3.53 -9.05
C LEU A 54 -7.99 2.67 -8.51
N ALA A 55 -7.69 1.54 -9.16
CA ALA A 55 -6.62 0.63 -8.75
C ALA A 55 -5.24 1.30 -8.76
N VAL A 56 -4.94 2.17 -9.74
CA VAL A 56 -3.69 2.95 -9.79
C VAL A 56 -3.63 3.96 -8.64
N SER A 57 -4.74 4.64 -8.33
CA SER A 57 -4.81 5.58 -7.20
C SER A 57 -4.57 4.86 -5.87
N SER A 58 -5.23 3.72 -5.65
CA SER A 58 -5.05 2.91 -4.45
C SER A 58 -3.64 2.33 -4.34
N LEU A 59 -3.02 1.92 -5.44
CA LEU A 59 -1.60 1.50 -5.45
C LEU A 59 -0.70 2.63 -4.96
N ARG A 60 -0.87 3.84 -5.49
CA ARG A 60 -0.07 5.00 -5.10
C ARG A 60 -0.20 5.31 -3.60
N GLN A 61 -1.42 5.22 -3.06
CA GLN A 61 -1.64 5.41 -1.62
C GLN A 61 -0.92 4.34 -0.79
N LEU A 62 -1.04 3.06 -1.17
CA LEU A 62 -0.32 1.98 -0.50
C LEU A 62 1.19 2.17 -0.57
N GLU A 63 1.71 2.53 -1.74
CA GLU A 63 3.13 2.82 -1.95
C GLU A 63 3.60 4.01 -1.13
N GLU A 64 2.79 5.05 -0.95
CA GLU A 64 3.10 6.19 -0.09
C GLU A 64 3.23 5.76 1.38
N TYR A 65 2.28 4.96 1.90
CA TYR A 65 2.39 4.41 3.26
C TYR A 65 3.63 3.53 3.44
N ILE A 66 3.98 2.74 2.43
CA ILE A 66 5.14 1.84 2.46
C ILE A 66 6.45 2.62 2.29
N GLY A 67 6.48 3.62 1.42
CA GLY A 67 7.62 4.49 1.13
C GLY A 67 7.97 5.36 2.33
N VAL A 68 6.98 5.92 3.02
CA VAL A 68 7.17 6.58 4.31
C VAL A 68 7.76 5.59 5.32
N SER A 69 7.32 4.33 5.33
CA SER A 69 7.87 3.31 6.23
C SER A 69 9.29 2.84 5.86
N LEU A 70 9.67 2.90 4.57
CA LEU A 70 10.99 2.53 4.05
C LEU A 70 12.03 3.65 4.21
N ASP A 71 11.66 4.92 4.03
CA ASP A 71 12.55 6.05 4.35
C ASP A 71 12.78 6.20 5.86
N ASN A 72 11.81 5.78 6.69
CA ASN A 72 12.00 5.64 8.14
C ASN A 72 12.78 4.37 8.55
N SER A 73 13.22 3.54 7.59
CA SER A 73 14.05 2.34 7.88
C SER A 73 15.54 2.56 7.59
N ALA A 74 15.96 3.72 7.08
CA ALA A 74 17.37 4.04 6.86
C ALA A 74 17.92 5.13 7.80
N GLU A 75 17.10 6.02 8.35
CA GLU A 75 17.57 6.99 9.33
C GLU A 75 16.60 7.11 10.52
N GLN A 76 17.18 7.14 11.72
CA GLN A 76 16.55 7.53 13.00
C GLN A 76 15.76 6.46 13.76
N SER A 77 16.49 5.53 14.37
CA SER A 77 16.12 5.03 15.70
C SER A 77 17.33 4.91 16.63
N GLN A 78 18.16 5.95 16.70
CA GLN A 78 18.81 6.33 17.95
C GLN A 78 17.91 7.31 18.69
N ILE A 79 16.75 6.81 19.16
CA ILE A 79 15.97 7.52 20.16
C ILE A 79 16.71 7.29 21.48
N PHE A 80 17.66 8.17 21.80
CA PHE A 80 18.19 8.30 23.15
C PHE A 80 17.04 8.74 24.06
N LEU A 81 16.34 7.78 24.67
CA LEU A 81 15.50 8.02 25.84
C LEU A 81 16.43 8.28 27.05
N ARG A 82 17.15 9.42 27.03
CA ARG A 82 17.76 9.96 28.24
C ARG A 82 16.75 10.92 28.85
N GLY A 83 15.88 10.38 29.70
CA GLY A 83 15.01 11.20 30.53
C GLY A 83 15.84 12.23 31.31
N PRO A 84 15.36 13.46 31.51
CA PRO A 84 16.04 14.39 32.39
C PRO A 84 16.11 13.76 33.78
N ALA A 85 17.33 13.55 34.26
CA ALA A 85 17.57 13.12 35.63
C ALA A 85 16.96 14.16 36.57
N ASN A 86 16.10 13.70 37.47
CA ASN A 86 15.75 14.43 38.68
C ASN A 86 17.04 14.95 39.34
N THR A 87 17.13 16.26 39.52
CA THR A 87 17.96 16.84 40.58
C THR A 87 17.06 17.78 41.38
N SER A 88 16.52 17.23 42.46
CA SER A 88 16.12 18.00 43.65
C SER A 88 17.32 18.84 44.11
N THR A 89 17.11 20.12 44.38
CA THR A 89 17.62 20.87 45.54
C THR A 89 16.84 22.18 45.62
#